data_AF-A0A5Q4DKS2-F1
#
_entry.id   AF-A0A5Q4DKS2-F1
#
_cell.length_a   1.000
_cell.length_b   1.000
_cell.length_c   1.000
_cell.angle_alpha   90.00
_cell.angle_beta   90.00
_cell.angle_gamma   90.00
#
_symmetry.space_group_name_H-M   'P 1'
#
loop_
_entity.id
_entity.type
_entity.pdbx_description
1 polymer ?
#
loop_
_entity_poly.entity_id
_entity_poly.type
_entity_poly.pdbx_seq_one_letter_code
_entity_poly.pdbx_strand_id
1 'polypeptide(L)'
;MPFDIPRSTTATKRSFLISNPSVMWFMALLGIFTIGVTVLSEGFGIGVISTNLVKILGMTLCLCLIAIAMDVVWGYCGILSLGHFAFFGLGGYAIGMWLMYARTEINIRESLGRGTIPPTELEVSEAVAAQIFGVVGSSDLPLIWSFAGSLPFQLAMIVLVPGLLALVFGWLAFRSRVTGVYLSILTQAMTLALSLYLFQNDTGLRGNNGLSGLQNIPGFLHVPQSVISMWFFWASSFALGAGYLLFAWIVSGKFGSVIRAIRDNEARVRFLGYNVEGYKLFVF
;
A
#
# COMPACT_ATOMS: atom_id res chain seq x y z
N MET A 1 -58.33 -14.44 -29.82
CA MET A 1 -57.34 -15.05 -28.91
C MET A 1 -56.32 -13.98 -28.55
N PRO A 2 -56.19 -13.59 -27.26
CA PRO A 2 -55.12 -12.71 -26.85
C PRO A 2 -53.80 -13.49 -26.81
N PHE A 3 -52.74 -12.90 -27.36
CA PHE A 3 -51.37 -13.40 -27.29
C PHE A 3 -50.85 -13.21 -25.85
N ASP A 4 -50.68 -14.29 -25.10
CA ASP A 4 -50.00 -14.25 -23.80
C ASP A 4 -48.50 -14.04 -24.02
N ILE A 5 -48.02 -12.83 -23.70
CA ILE A 5 -46.60 -12.52 -23.67
C ILE A 5 -46.03 -13.10 -22.36
N PRO A 6 -45.06 -14.02 -22.40
CA PRO A 6 -44.49 -14.58 -21.18
C PRO A 6 -43.79 -13.48 -20.38
N ARG A 7 -44.26 -13.25 -19.15
CA ARG A 7 -43.64 -12.32 -18.20
C ARG A 7 -42.23 -12.83 -17.89
N SER A 8 -41.23 -11.98 -18.10
CA SER A 8 -39.85 -12.26 -17.75
C SER A 8 -39.75 -12.59 -16.26
N THR A 9 -39.37 -13.82 -15.95
CA THR A 9 -39.05 -14.23 -14.59
C THR A 9 -37.90 -13.36 -14.09
N THR A 10 -38.13 -12.61 -13.03
CA THR A 10 -37.12 -11.86 -12.29
C THR A 10 -36.05 -12.82 -11.79
N ALA A 11 -34.98 -12.97 -12.56
CA ALA A 11 -33.81 -13.72 -12.11
C ALA A 11 -33.26 -13.04 -10.85
N THR A 12 -33.50 -13.65 -9.69
CA THR A 12 -32.84 -13.26 -8.45
C THR A 12 -31.34 -13.32 -8.68
N LYS A 13 -30.68 -12.16 -8.78
CA LYS A 13 -29.22 -12.08 -8.86
C LYS A 13 -28.65 -12.85 -7.67
N ARG A 14 -28.01 -13.99 -7.93
CA ARG A 14 -27.29 -14.74 -6.90
C ARG A 14 -26.28 -13.81 -6.24
N SER A 15 -26.12 -13.93 -4.91
CA SER A 15 -25.12 -13.17 -4.18
C SER A 15 -23.72 -13.37 -4.80
N PHE A 16 -22.90 -12.32 -4.80
CA PHE A 16 -21.55 -12.31 -5.40
C PHE A 16 -20.69 -13.47 -4.89
N LEU A 17 -20.78 -13.77 -3.59
CA LEU A 17 -20.03 -14.85 -2.94
C LEU A 17 -20.46 -16.25 -3.41
N ILE A 18 -21.75 -16.45 -3.69
CA ILE A 18 -22.30 -17.72 -4.20
C ILE A 18 -21.87 -17.93 -5.67
N SER A 19 -21.70 -16.83 -6.40
CA SER A 19 -21.28 -16.87 -7.80
C SER A 19 -19.77 -17.09 -7.97
N ASN A 20 -18.98 -16.89 -6.91
CA ASN A 20 -17.52 -17.00 -6.91
C ASN A 20 -17.02 -17.89 -5.76
N PRO A 21 -17.10 -19.24 -5.89
CA PRO A 21 -16.77 -20.16 -4.80
C PRO A 21 -15.29 -20.08 -4.37
N SER A 22 -14.38 -19.73 -5.28
CA SER A 22 -12.96 -19.49 -4.95
C SER A 22 -12.78 -18.38 -3.91
N VAL A 23 -13.60 -17.33 -3.99
CA VAL A 23 -13.53 -16.19 -3.07
C VAL A 23 -13.94 -16.61 -1.67
N MET A 24 -14.99 -17.41 -1.57
CA MET A 24 -15.46 -17.95 -0.29
C MET A 24 -14.39 -18.83 0.37
N TRP A 25 -13.77 -19.73 -0.39
CA TRP A 25 -12.70 -20.59 0.14
C TRP A 25 -11.48 -19.80 0.58
N PHE A 26 -11.05 -18.81 -0.18
CA PHE A 26 -9.94 -17.96 0.20
C PHE A 26 -10.22 -17.21 1.52
N MET A 27 -11.39 -16.58 1.64
CA MET A 27 -11.78 -15.87 2.86
C MET A 27 -11.92 -16.80 4.07
N ALA A 28 -12.44 -18.01 3.87
CA ALA A 28 -12.53 -19.02 4.93
C ALA A 28 -11.14 -19.47 5.39
N LEU A 29 -10.23 -19.78 4.47
CA LEU A 29 -8.86 -20.18 4.79
C LEU A 29 -8.10 -19.06 5.48
N LEU A 30 -8.20 -17.83 5.00
CA LEU A 30 -7.60 -16.66 5.63
C LEU A 30 -8.16 -16.44 7.04
N GLY A 31 -9.48 -16.57 7.22
CA GLY A 31 -10.13 -16.46 8.53
C GLY A 31 -9.65 -17.53 9.51
N ILE A 32 -9.63 -18.80 9.09
CA ILE A 32 -9.14 -19.92 9.89
C ILE A 32 -7.66 -19.72 10.26
N PHE A 33 -6.83 -19.31 9.30
CA PHE A 33 -5.43 -19.00 9.52
C PHE A 33 -5.25 -17.89 10.55
N THR A 34 -5.98 -16.78 10.40
CA THR A 34 -5.89 -15.63 11.30
C THR A 34 -6.35 -15.96 12.72
N ILE A 35 -7.45 -16.71 12.86
CA ILE A 35 -7.92 -17.20 14.16
C ILE A 35 -6.90 -18.15 14.77
N GLY A 36 -6.36 -19.09 13.98
CA GLY A 36 -5.32 -20.02 14.41
C GLY A 36 -4.10 -19.28 14.96
N VAL A 37 -3.53 -18.35 14.19
CA VAL A 37 -2.38 -17.55 14.65
C VAL A 37 -2.72 -16.75 15.91
N THR A 38 -3.93 -16.20 16.02
CA THR A 38 -4.39 -15.48 17.22
C THR A 38 -4.36 -16.37 18.47
N VAL A 39 -4.95 -17.57 18.38
CA VAL A 39 -5.06 -18.51 19.50
C VAL A 39 -3.69 -19.12 19.86
N LEU A 40 -2.79 -19.29 18.90
CA LEU A 40 -1.45 -19.81 19.17
C LEU A 40 -0.43 -18.73 19.57
N SER A 41 -0.73 -17.44 19.38
CA SER A 41 0.19 -16.34 19.66
C SER A 41 0.50 -16.16 21.15
N GLU A 42 1.69 -15.65 21.45
CA GLU A 42 2.12 -15.21 22.79
C GLU A 42 1.33 -14.01 23.34
N GLY A 43 0.81 -13.14 22.46
CA GLY A 43 0.12 -11.93 22.89
C GLY A 43 -1.28 -12.15 23.45
N PHE A 44 -2.00 -13.16 22.96
CA PHE A 44 -3.42 -13.39 23.28
C PHE A 44 -3.76 -14.85 23.58
N GLY A 45 -2.87 -15.78 23.25
CA GLY A 45 -3.17 -17.20 23.16
C GLY A 45 -2.28 -18.09 24.03
N ILE A 46 -2.05 -19.31 23.58
CA ILE A 46 -1.32 -20.38 24.29
C ILE A 46 0.21 -20.11 24.32
N GLY A 47 0.71 -19.17 23.52
CA GLY A 47 2.14 -18.83 23.49
C GLY A 47 3.03 -19.81 22.74
N VAL A 48 2.47 -20.55 21.78
CA VAL A 48 3.24 -21.45 20.90
C VAL A 48 3.96 -20.66 19.79
N ILE A 49 3.34 -19.61 19.27
CA ILE A 49 3.88 -18.73 18.24
C ILE A 49 4.51 -17.51 18.90
N SER A 50 5.82 -17.32 18.71
CA SER A 50 6.57 -16.19 19.23
C SER A 50 6.16 -14.87 18.57
N THR A 51 6.33 -13.77 19.30
CA THR A 51 6.09 -12.41 18.79
C THR A 51 6.82 -12.12 17.47
N ASN A 52 8.04 -12.64 17.28
CA ASN A 52 8.79 -12.45 16.03
C ASN A 52 8.13 -13.17 14.84
N LEU A 53 7.63 -14.39 15.04
CA LEU A 53 6.95 -15.13 13.99
C LEU A 53 5.65 -14.42 13.58
N VAL A 54 4.87 -13.86 14.52
CA VAL A 54 3.69 -13.05 14.20
C VAL A 54 4.03 -11.86 13.31
N LYS A 55 5.13 -11.15 13.59
CA LYS A 55 5.61 -10.03 12.75
C LYS A 55 5.93 -10.48 11.34
N ILE A 56 6.66 -11.60 11.20
CA ILE A 56 7.02 -12.16 9.90
C ILE A 56 5.75 -12.54 9.12
N LEU A 57 4.81 -13.23 9.77
CA LEU A 57 3.54 -13.61 9.13
C LEU A 57 2.75 -12.38 8.68
N GLY A 58 2.66 -11.33 9.50
CA GLY A 58 1.98 -10.08 9.12
C GLY A 58 2.64 -9.41 7.92
N MET A 59 3.98 -9.35 7.89
CA MET A 59 4.73 -8.87 6.72
C MET A 59 4.47 -9.73 5.48
N THR A 60 4.41 -11.05 5.63
CA THR A 60 4.07 -11.97 4.53
C THR A 60 2.67 -11.70 3.99
N LEU A 61 1.67 -11.46 4.83
CA LEU A 61 0.31 -11.12 4.37
C LEU A 61 0.28 -9.80 3.58
N CYS A 62 1.05 -8.80 4.01
CA CYS A 62 1.23 -7.57 3.22
C CYS A 62 1.87 -7.85 1.86
N LEU A 63 2.89 -8.72 1.79
CA LEU A 63 3.51 -9.12 0.52
C LEU A 63 2.55 -9.95 -0.36
N CYS A 64 1.67 -10.76 0.22
CA CYS A 64 0.60 -11.43 -0.52
C CYS A 64 -0.37 -10.44 -1.18
N LEU A 65 -0.66 -9.31 -0.54
CA LEU A 65 -1.49 -8.27 -1.13
C LEU A 65 -0.81 -7.64 -2.36
N ILE A 66 0.51 -7.41 -2.29
CA ILE A 66 1.31 -6.98 -3.46
C ILE A 66 1.25 -8.04 -4.56
N ALA A 67 1.37 -9.33 -4.22
CA ALA A 67 1.29 -10.41 -5.19
C ALA A 67 -0.08 -10.44 -5.89
N ILE A 68 -1.18 -10.20 -5.17
CA ILE A 68 -2.53 -10.08 -5.76
C ILE A 68 -2.61 -8.87 -6.69
N ALA A 69 -2.11 -7.70 -6.28
CA ALA A 69 -2.09 -6.52 -7.13
C ALA A 69 -1.31 -6.78 -8.44
N MET A 70 -0.17 -7.47 -8.35
CA MET A 70 0.62 -7.87 -9.50
C MET A 70 -0.11 -8.89 -10.39
N ASP A 71 -0.82 -9.87 -9.81
CA ASP A 71 -1.64 -10.82 -10.55
C ASP A 71 -2.80 -10.12 -11.31
N VAL A 72 -3.39 -9.07 -10.74
CA VAL A 72 -4.42 -8.30 -11.44
C VAL A 72 -3.84 -7.58 -12.65
N VAL A 73 -2.70 -6.89 -12.48
CA VAL A 73 -2.07 -6.12 -13.55
C VAL A 73 -1.52 -7.03 -14.65
N TRP A 74 -0.79 -8.09 -14.30
CA TRP A 74 -0.18 -8.98 -15.29
C TRP A 74 -1.11 -10.11 -15.72
N GLY A 75 -1.73 -10.80 -14.76
CA GLY A 75 -2.61 -11.93 -14.99
C GLY A 75 -3.92 -11.54 -15.67
N TYR A 76 -4.55 -10.41 -15.37
CA TYR A 76 -5.82 -10.03 -16.03
C TYR A 76 -5.66 -9.02 -17.16
N CYS A 77 -4.82 -7.99 -17.01
CA CYS A 77 -4.60 -6.99 -18.06
C CYS A 77 -3.49 -7.34 -19.05
N GLY A 78 -2.62 -8.32 -18.75
CA GLY A 78 -1.47 -8.64 -19.60
C GLY A 78 -0.32 -7.62 -19.51
N ILE A 79 -0.32 -6.76 -18.50
CA ILE A 79 0.69 -5.73 -18.30
C ILE A 79 1.80 -6.27 -17.40
N LEU A 80 2.97 -6.57 -17.98
CA LEU A 80 4.12 -6.97 -17.18
C LEU A 80 4.83 -5.73 -16.63
N SER A 81 4.59 -5.39 -15.36
CA SER A 81 5.28 -4.32 -14.64
C SER A 81 6.34 -4.90 -13.71
N LEU A 82 7.60 -4.50 -13.89
CA LEU A 82 8.71 -4.86 -13.00
C LEU A 82 8.95 -3.81 -11.91
N GLY A 83 8.18 -2.72 -11.90
CA GLY A 83 8.35 -1.61 -10.97
C GLY A 83 7.38 -1.57 -9.80
N HIS A 84 6.59 -2.63 -9.59
CA HIS A 84 5.45 -2.62 -8.65
C HIS A 84 5.85 -2.29 -7.20
N PHE A 85 7.05 -2.73 -6.78
CA PHE A 85 7.58 -2.45 -5.44
C PHE A 85 7.93 -0.97 -5.19
N ALA A 86 8.13 -0.16 -6.24
CA ALA A 86 8.35 1.27 -6.09
C ALA A 86 7.17 1.95 -5.39
N PHE A 87 5.95 1.60 -5.77
CA PHE A 87 4.72 2.16 -5.19
C PHE A 87 4.55 1.78 -3.72
N PHE A 88 4.83 0.51 -3.40
CA PHE A 88 4.82 0.04 -2.01
C PHE A 88 5.87 0.75 -1.15
N GLY A 89 7.09 0.91 -1.68
CA GLY A 89 8.18 1.61 -1.01
C GLY A 89 7.85 3.07 -0.71
N LEU A 90 7.26 3.80 -1.66
CA LEU A 90 6.83 5.19 -1.48
C LEU A 90 5.76 5.34 -0.38
N GLY A 91 4.77 4.44 -0.35
CA GLY A 91 3.77 4.42 0.72
C GLY A 91 4.39 4.14 2.09
N GLY A 92 5.29 3.16 2.17
CA GLY A 92 6.06 2.87 3.39
C GLY A 92 6.92 4.06 3.85
N TYR A 93 7.47 4.82 2.91
CA TYR A 93 8.26 6.01 3.20
C TYR A 93 7.41 7.13 3.81
N ALA A 94 6.20 7.36 3.30
CA ALA A 94 5.26 8.37 3.85
C ALA A 94 4.94 8.13 5.33
N ILE A 95 4.57 6.89 5.69
CA ILE A 95 4.32 6.54 7.10
C ILE A 95 5.60 6.54 7.94
N GLY A 96 6.74 6.19 7.34
CA GLY A 96 8.05 6.26 7.98
C GLY A 96 8.44 7.68 8.38
N MET A 97 8.18 8.68 7.52
CA MET A 97 8.41 10.09 7.84
C MET A 97 7.58 10.53 9.04
N TRP A 98 6.28 10.16 9.07
CA TRP A 98 5.43 10.43 10.23
C TRP A 98 5.99 9.82 11.51
N LEU A 99 6.32 8.53 11.46
CA LEU A 99 6.78 7.79 12.62
C LEU A 99 8.10 8.35 13.18
N MET A 100 9.02 8.72 12.29
CA MET A 100 10.28 9.36 12.68
C MET A 100 10.05 10.73 13.32
N TYR A 101 9.18 11.56 12.73
CA TYR A 101 8.87 12.88 13.24
C TYR A 101 8.19 12.81 14.60
N ALA A 102 7.07 12.08 14.71
CA ALA A 102 6.28 11.98 15.93
C ALA A 102 7.09 11.37 17.09
N ARG A 103 7.92 10.35 16.83
CA ARG A 103 8.81 9.78 17.85
C ARG A 103 9.85 10.80 18.32
N THR A 104 10.48 11.51 17.38
CA THR A 104 11.53 12.48 17.71
C THR A 104 10.95 13.65 18.50
N GLU A 105 9.78 14.14 18.09
CA GLU A 105 9.05 15.19 18.79
C GLU A 105 8.75 14.82 20.25
N ILE A 106 8.23 13.61 20.51
CA ILE A 106 7.97 13.13 21.87
C ILE A 106 9.25 13.14 22.72
N ASN A 107 10.34 12.59 22.19
CA ASN A 107 11.61 12.52 22.92
C ASN A 107 12.20 13.91 23.21
N ILE A 108 12.10 14.83 22.25
CA ILE A 108 12.59 16.20 22.38
C ILE A 108 11.75 16.98 23.40
N ARG A 109 10.42 16.88 23.35
CA ARG A 109 9.53 17.51 24.33
C ARG A 109 9.79 16.99 25.74
N GLU A 110 10.02 15.69 25.91
CA GLU A 110 10.38 15.11 27.21
C GLU A 110 11.74 15.62 27.70
N SER A 111 12.73 15.72 26.80
CA SER A 111 14.09 16.17 27.14
C SER A 111 14.13 17.65 27.51
N LEU A 112 13.47 18.51 26.72
CA LEU A 112 13.40 19.95 26.97
C LEU A 112 12.47 20.30 28.14
N GLY A 113 11.40 19.52 28.35
CA GLY A 113 10.47 19.70 29.46
C GLY A 113 11.07 19.44 30.85
N ARG A 114 12.27 18.84 30.93
CA ARG A 114 13.06 18.74 32.17
C ARG A 114 13.82 20.03 32.52
N GLY A 115 13.81 21.01 31.61
CA GLY A 115 14.39 22.34 31.84
C GLY A 115 13.56 23.18 32.82
N THR A 116 14.11 24.32 33.22
CA THR A 116 13.45 25.25 34.15
C THR A 116 12.33 26.07 33.51
N ILE A 117 12.33 26.19 32.17
CA ILE A 117 11.35 26.95 31.40
C ILE A 117 10.71 25.98 30.39
N PRO A 118 9.37 26.01 30.23
CA PRO A 118 8.71 25.26 29.17
C PRO A 118 9.25 25.67 27.79
N PRO A 119 9.62 24.71 26.93
CA PRO A 119 10.16 25.03 25.61
C PRO A 119 9.11 25.69 24.73
N THR A 120 9.54 26.62 23.89
CA THR A 120 8.69 27.21 22.86
C THR A 120 8.49 26.23 21.70
N GLU A 121 7.39 26.36 20.96
CA GLU A 121 7.11 25.50 19.81
C GLU A 121 8.17 25.63 18.70
N LEU A 122 8.78 26.80 18.57
CA LEU A 122 9.87 27.02 17.63
C LEU A 122 11.11 26.19 18.02
N GLU A 123 11.54 26.25 19.29
CA GLU A 123 12.67 25.47 19.80
C GLU A 123 12.46 23.97 19.64
N VAL A 124 11.24 23.47 19.85
CA VAL A 124 10.91 22.05 19.62
C VAL A 124 11.06 21.70 18.15
N SER A 125 10.53 22.52 17.24
CA SER A 125 10.58 22.25 15.80
C SER A 125 12.01 22.25 15.24
N GLU A 126 12.85 23.19 15.69
CA GLU A 126 14.26 23.29 15.32
C GLU A 126 15.07 22.12 15.88
N ALA A 127 14.84 21.74 17.14
CA ALA A 127 15.49 20.58 17.74
C ALA A 127 15.10 19.26 17.06
N VAL A 128 13.84 19.11 16.65
CA VAL A 128 13.37 17.97 15.85
C VAL A 128 14.07 17.94 14.50
N ALA A 129 14.14 19.08 13.80
CA ALA A 129 14.83 19.18 12.51
C ALA A 129 16.31 18.80 12.62
N ALA A 130 17.02 19.37 13.60
CA ALA A 130 18.42 19.07 13.86
C ALA A 130 18.66 17.59 14.20
N GLN A 131 17.77 16.97 14.98
CA GLN A 131 17.90 15.55 15.32
C GLN A 131 17.64 14.61 14.13
N ILE A 132 16.69 14.95 13.25
CA ILE A 132 16.34 14.14 12.08
C ILE A 132 17.39 14.27 10.98
N PHE A 133 17.85 15.51 10.71
CA PHE A 133 18.69 15.85 9.57
C PHE A 133 20.17 16.05 9.88
N GLY A 134 20.56 16.12 11.15
CA GLY A 134 21.97 16.25 11.54
C GLY A 134 22.85 15.11 11.01
N VAL A 135 22.27 13.90 10.85
CA VAL A 135 22.93 12.74 10.20
C VAL A 135 23.25 12.93 8.72
N VAL A 136 22.62 13.91 8.07
CA VAL A 136 22.84 14.29 6.68
C VAL A 136 23.65 15.59 6.58
N GLY A 137 24.02 16.20 7.71
CA GLY A 137 24.74 17.48 7.75
C GLY A 137 23.83 18.70 7.55
N SER A 138 22.51 18.57 7.73
CA SER A 138 21.55 19.68 7.67
C SER A 138 20.89 19.89 9.03
N SER A 139 20.60 21.15 9.37
CA SER A 139 19.80 21.54 10.55
C SER A 139 18.35 21.85 10.20
N ASP A 140 18.05 22.02 8.92
CA ASP A 140 16.77 22.56 8.46
C ASP A 140 15.82 21.45 8.07
N LEU A 141 14.52 21.67 8.35
CA LEU A 141 13.47 20.74 7.96
C LEU A 141 13.06 21.01 6.51
N PRO A 142 13.30 20.09 5.57
CA PRO A 142 12.96 20.28 4.15
C PRO A 142 11.44 20.39 3.95
N LEU A 143 11.01 21.11 2.92
CA LEU A 143 9.58 21.35 2.63
C LEU A 143 8.75 20.06 2.54
N ILE A 144 9.34 18.97 2.05
CA ILE A 144 8.67 17.66 1.93
C ILE A 144 8.27 17.06 3.29
N TRP A 145 8.87 17.52 4.39
CA TRP A 145 8.54 17.13 5.76
C TRP A 145 7.54 18.05 6.47
N SER A 146 7.07 19.12 5.81
CA SER A 146 6.15 20.10 6.41
C SER A 146 4.90 19.48 7.05
N PHE A 147 4.41 18.37 6.50
CA PHE A 147 3.24 17.65 7.01
C PHE A 147 3.59 16.34 7.74
N ALA A 148 4.86 16.10 8.06
CA ALA A 148 5.31 14.88 8.75
C ALA A 148 4.69 14.73 10.15
N GLY A 149 4.32 15.81 10.83
CA GLY A 149 3.64 15.73 12.13
C GLY A 149 2.18 15.23 12.06
N SER A 150 1.53 15.27 10.90
CA SER A 150 0.10 14.97 10.77
C SER A 150 -0.13 13.54 10.25
N LEU A 151 -0.61 12.66 11.13
CA LEU A 151 -0.95 11.27 10.76
C LEU A 151 -2.00 11.19 9.63
N PRO A 152 -3.13 11.92 9.66
CA PRO A 152 -4.12 11.84 8.59
C PRO A 152 -3.56 12.28 7.23
N PHE A 153 -2.71 13.31 7.22
CA PHE A 153 -2.09 13.77 5.98
C PHE A 153 -1.12 12.72 5.42
N GLN A 154 -0.32 12.08 6.28
CA GLN A 154 0.61 11.05 5.85
C GLN A 154 -0.12 9.78 5.39
N LEU A 155 -1.23 9.41 6.04
CA LEU A 155 -2.11 8.33 5.54
C LEU A 155 -2.69 8.64 4.17
N ALA A 156 -3.06 9.90 3.89
CA ALA A 156 -3.48 10.31 2.56
C ALA A 156 -2.31 10.20 1.55
N MET A 157 -1.10 10.60 1.95
CA MET A 157 0.09 10.52 1.09
C MET A 157 0.52 9.09 0.73
N ILE A 158 0.22 8.09 1.57
CA ILE A 158 0.41 6.66 1.25
C ILE A 158 -0.32 6.27 -0.05
N VAL A 159 -1.48 6.89 -0.32
CA VAL A 159 -2.26 6.62 -1.54
C VAL A 159 -1.93 7.64 -2.63
N LEU A 160 -1.87 8.92 -2.27
CA LEU A 160 -1.72 10.01 -3.24
C LEU A 160 -0.35 10.02 -3.92
N VAL A 161 0.75 9.79 -3.19
CA VAL A 161 2.10 9.86 -3.79
C VAL A 161 2.35 8.71 -4.75
N PRO A 162 2.15 7.42 -4.37
CA PRO A 162 2.29 6.33 -5.32
C PRO A 162 1.24 6.37 -6.44
N GLY A 163 0.00 6.76 -6.12
CA GLY A 163 -1.08 6.87 -7.09
C GLY A 163 -0.84 7.97 -8.13
N LEU A 164 -0.30 9.12 -7.73
CA LEU A 164 0.08 10.19 -8.65
C LEU A 164 1.24 9.75 -9.55
N LEU A 165 2.23 9.06 -8.98
CA LEU A 165 3.34 8.51 -9.77
C LEU A 165 2.81 7.48 -10.78
N ALA A 166 1.95 6.56 -10.36
CA ALA A 166 1.32 5.56 -11.23
C ALA A 166 0.48 6.24 -12.33
N LEU A 167 -0.28 7.28 -11.97
CA LEU A 167 -1.09 8.05 -12.91
C LEU A 167 -0.23 8.75 -13.97
N VAL A 168 0.80 9.51 -13.55
CA VAL A 168 1.66 10.26 -14.48
C VAL A 168 2.45 9.30 -15.37
N PHE A 169 3.09 8.30 -14.77
CA PHE A 169 3.91 7.35 -15.50
C PHE A 169 3.06 6.46 -16.42
N GLY A 170 1.97 5.89 -15.90
CA GLY A 170 1.04 5.08 -16.66
C GLY A 170 0.41 5.86 -17.79
N TRP A 171 0.00 7.12 -17.55
CA TRP A 171 -0.58 7.96 -18.59
C TRP A 171 0.41 8.18 -19.74
N LEU A 172 1.67 8.52 -19.44
CA LEU A 172 2.72 8.68 -20.46
C LEU A 172 2.98 7.37 -21.22
N ALA A 173 3.11 6.26 -20.50
CA ALA A 173 3.43 4.94 -21.07
C ALA A 173 2.30 4.42 -21.97
N PHE A 174 1.05 4.45 -21.50
CA PHE A 174 -0.09 3.91 -22.24
C PHE A 174 -0.58 4.84 -23.35
N ARG A 175 -0.52 6.17 -23.17
CA ARG A 175 -0.81 7.13 -24.26
C ARG A 175 0.15 6.92 -25.44
N SER A 176 1.40 6.59 -25.15
CA SER A 176 2.42 6.27 -26.17
C SER A 176 2.31 4.84 -26.72
N ARG A 177 1.29 4.08 -26.29
CA ARG A 177 1.00 2.71 -26.71
C ARG A 177 2.18 1.74 -26.55
N VAL A 178 2.98 1.96 -25.50
CA VAL A 178 4.08 1.04 -25.15
C VAL A 178 3.48 -0.28 -24.65
N THR A 179 3.90 -1.40 -25.23
CA THR A 179 3.34 -2.72 -24.93
C THR A 179 4.42 -3.77 -24.71
N GLY A 180 4.04 -4.87 -24.05
CA GLY A 180 4.90 -6.02 -23.83
C GLY A 180 6.18 -5.68 -23.06
N VAL A 181 7.29 -6.24 -23.52
CA VAL A 181 8.60 -6.15 -22.85
C VAL A 181 9.09 -4.71 -22.71
N TYR A 182 8.78 -3.83 -23.65
CA TYR A 182 9.19 -2.42 -23.59
C TYR A 182 8.61 -1.70 -22.37
N LEU A 183 7.36 -2.01 -22.00
CA LEU A 183 6.74 -1.45 -20.80
C LEU A 183 7.42 -1.97 -19.55
N SER A 184 7.79 -3.25 -19.52
CA SER A 184 8.53 -3.86 -18.40
C SER A 184 9.88 -3.16 -18.20
N ILE A 185 10.64 -2.95 -19.27
CA ILE A 185 11.92 -2.21 -19.24
C ILE A 185 11.69 -0.78 -18.72
N LEU A 186 10.64 -0.10 -19.19
CA LEU A 186 10.33 1.25 -18.75
C LEU A 186 10.00 1.30 -17.24
N THR A 187 9.21 0.37 -16.73
CA THR A 187 8.86 0.29 -15.30
C THR A 187 10.08 -0.05 -14.42
N GLN A 188 11.00 -0.87 -14.93
CA GLN A 188 12.27 -1.14 -14.26
C GLN A 188 13.16 0.10 -14.24
N ALA A 189 13.27 0.82 -15.37
CA ALA A 189 14.01 2.07 -15.47
C ALA A 189 13.44 3.16 -14.52
N MET A 190 12.11 3.29 -14.43
CA MET A 190 11.45 4.16 -13.47
C MET A 190 11.84 3.82 -12.03
N THR A 191 11.80 2.53 -11.69
CA THR A 191 12.15 2.06 -10.34
C THR A 191 13.60 2.34 -10.01
N LEU A 192 14.51 2.11 -10.97
CA LEU A 192 15.92 2.46 -10.82
C LEU A 192 16.10 3.97 -10.65
N ALA A 193 15.49 4.79 -11.51
CA ALA A 193 15.57 6.24 -11.41
C ALA A 193 15.05 6.76 -10.07
N LEU A 194 13.93 6.20 -9.59
CA LEU A 194 13.38 6.51 -8.27
C LEU A 194 14.38 6.12 -7.17
N SER A 195 14.97 4.93 -7.24
CA SER A 195 15.97 4.50 -6.25
C SER A 195 17.20 5.42 -6.23
N LEU A 196 17.70 5.84 -7.40
CA LEU A 196 18.83 6.77 -7.51
C LEU A 196 18.50 8.15 -6.95
N TYR A 197 17.26 8.61 -7.11
CA TYR A 197 16.79 9.84 -6.46
C TYR A 197 16.72 9.67 -4.94
N LEU A 198 16.12 8.59 -4.46
CA LEU A 198 15.99 8.31 -3.03
C LEU A 198 17.33 8.11 -2.31
N PHE A 199 18.39 7.72 -3.00
CA PHE A 199 19.73 7.58 -2.41
C PHE A 199 20.49 8.90 -2.26
N GLN A 200 20.01 10.00 -2.86
CA GLN A 200 20.64 11.31 -2.73
C GLN A 200 20.27 11.96 -1.40
N ASN A 201 21.28 12.34 -0.63
CA ASN A 201 21.15 12.98 0.67
C ASN A 201 20.49 14.37 0.61
N ASP A 202 20.72 15.11 -0.48
CA ASP A 202 20.26 16.50 -0.65
C ASP A 202 18.77 16.61 -1.02
N THR A 203 18.07 15.49 -1.20
CA THR A 203 16.64 15.46 -1.57
C THR A 203 15.69 15.78 -0.42
N GLY A 204 16.21 15.80 0.82
CA GLY A 204 15.39 15.87 2.02
C GLY A 204 14.76 14.53 2.42
N LEU A 205 15.11 13.42 1.76
CA LEU A 205 14.65 12.06 2.09
C LEU A 205 15.76 11.23 2.75
N ARG A 206 16.71 11.90 3.42
CA ARG A 206 17.85 11.29 4.13
C ARG A 206 18.77 10.39 3.29
N GLY A 207 18.52 10.26 1.99
CA GLY A 207 19.37 9.57 1.04
C GLY A 207 19.77 8.16 1.48
N ASN A 208 21.06 7.87 1.36
CA ASN A 208 21.65 6.59 1.73
C ASN A 208 21.58 6.27 3.24
N ASN A 209 21.31 7.27 4.10
CA ASN A 209 21.11 7.02 5.53
C ASN A 209 19.75 6.36 5.82
N GLY A 210 18.78 6.53 4.91
CA GLY A 210 17.42 6.00 5.04
C GLY A 210 16.67 6.51 6.28
N LEU A 211 15.52 5.91 6.58
CA LEU A 211 14.80 6.10 7.83
C LEU A 211 15.18 4.99 8.82
N SER A 212 15.57 5.35 10.04
CA SER A 212 16.14 4.42 11.01
C SER A 212 15.55 4.67 12.40
N GLY A 213 15.65 3.66 13.29
CA GLY A 213 15.10 3.77 14.64
C GLY A 213 13.57 3.84 14.68
N LEU A 214 12.90 3.37 13.63
CA LEU A 214 11.45 3.26 13.50
C LEU A 214 10.94 2.10 14.37
N GLN A 215 11.03 2.26 15.68
CA GLN A 215 10.61 1.28 16.67
C GLN A 215 9.55 1.91 17.57
N ASN A 216 8.50 1.13 17.86
CA ASN A 216 7.37 1.48 18.71
C ASN A 216 6.46 2.56 18.12
N ILE A 217 5.16 2.47 18.42
CA ILE A 217 4.17 3.45 17.97
C ILE A 217 4.11 4.60 19.00
N PRO A 218 4.21 5.87 18.56
CA PRO A 218 3.94 7.05 19.40
C PRO A 218 2.65 6.89 20.22
N GLY A 219 2.73 7.09 21.54
CA GLY A 219 1.58 6.97 22.45
C GLY A 219 1.28 5.55 22.96
N PHE A 220 1.87 4.50 22.38
CA PHE A 220 1.64 3.10 22.77
C PHE A 220 2.86 2.41 23.39
N LEU A 221 3.81 3.17 23.94
CA LEU A 221 5.02 2.60 24.56
C LEU A 221 4.71 1.68 25.76
N HIS A 222 3.55 1.86 26.40
CA HIS A 222 3.08 1.04 27.51
C HIS A 222 2.48 -0.30 27.06
N VAL A 223 2.18 -0.46 25.76
CA VAL A 223 1.58 -1.69 25.22
C VAL A 223 2.67 -2.69 24.87
N PRO A 224 2.57 -3.95 25.32
CA PRO A 224 3.55 -4.98 24.97
C PRO A 224 3.68 -5.16 23.46
N GLN A 225 4.91 -5.41 23.00
CA GLN A 225 5.20 -5.64 21.58
C GLN A 225 4.42 -6.85 21.01
N SER A 226 4.12 -7.86 21.84
CA SER A 226 3.32 -9.03 21.47
C SER A 226 1.90 -8.65 21.04
N VAL A 227 1.29 -7.69 21.74
CA VAL A 227 -0.05 -7.17 21.45
C VAL A 227 -0.05 -6.29 20.20
N ILE A 228 0.90 -5.36 20.09
CA ILE A 228 1.03 -4.48 18.91
C ILE A 228 1.25 -5.30 17.63
N SER A 229 2.11 -6.31 17.70
CA SER A 229 2.39 -7.18 16.54
C SER A 229 1.14 -7.93 16.09
N MET A 230 0.25 -8.27 17.02
CA MET A 230 -1.03 -8.90 16.70
C MET A 230 -2.00 -7.93 16.02
N TRP A 231 -2.05 -6.67 16.45
CA TRP A 231 -2.88 -5.64 15.79
C TRP A 231 -2.46 -5.45 14.33
N PHE A 232 -1.17 -5.37 14.04
CA PHE A 232 -0.66 -5.32 12.67
C PHE A 232 -0.94 -6.61 11.89
N PHE A 233 -0.89 -7.77 12.54
CA PHE A 233 -1.26 -9.03 11.90
C PHE A 233 -2.74 -9.07 11.53
N TRP A 234 -3.65 -8.64 12.42
CA TRP A 234 -5.07 -8.52 12.09
C TRP A 234 -5.32 -7.48 10.99
N ALA A 235 -4.66 -6.33 11.06
CA ALA A 235 -4.79 -5.29 10.04
C ALA A 235 -4.31 -5.77 8.66
N SER A 236 -3.18 -6.49 8.60
CA SER A 236 -2.65 -7.07 7.35
C SER A 236 -3.54 -8.20 6.81
N SER A 237 -4.07 -9.08 7.68
CA SER A 237 -5.07 -10.08 7.28
C SER A 237 -6.34 -9.43 6.73
N PHE A 238 -6.85 -8.39 7.40
CA PHE A 238 -8.02 -7.66 6.94
C PHE A 238 -7.76 -6.97 5.60
N ALA A 239 -6.61 -6.28 5.46
CA ALA A 239 -6.21 -5.63 4.22
C ALA A 239 -6.08 -6.62 3.06
N LEU A 240 -5.50 -7.80 3.30
CA LEU A 240 -5.40 -8.87 2.31
C LEU A 240 -6.79 -9.37 1.87
N GLY A 241 -7.66 -9.66 2.83
CA GLY A 241 -9.03 -10.11 2.54
C GLY A 241 -9.85 -9.05 1.80
N ALA A 242 -9.79 -7.80 2.25
CA ALA A 242 -10.49 -6.68 1.62
C ALA A 242 -9.95 -6.40 0.21
N GLY A 243 -8.63 -6.41 0.03
CA GLY A 243 -7.99 -6.23 -1.27
C GLY A 243 -8.36 -7.34 -2.25
N TYR A 244 -8.30 -8.60 -1.81
CA TYR A 244 -8.72 -9.73 -2.62
C TYR A 244 -10.20 -9.64 -3.04
N LEU A 245 -11.10 -9.30 -2.11
CA LEU A 245 -12.52 -9.10 -2.39
C LEU A 245 -12.75 -7.97 -3.40
N LEU A 246 -12.06 -6.84 -3.23
CA LEU A 246 -12.15 -5.69 -4.13
C LEU A 246 -11.74 -6.10 -5.55
N PHE A 247 -10.57 -6.73 -5.70
CA PHE A 247 -10.08 -7.14 -7.01
C PHE A 247 -10.94 -8.24 -7.64
N ALA A 248 -11.38 -9.23 -6.86
CA ALA A 248 -12.30 -10.25 -7.34
C ALA A 248 -13.61 -9.64 -7.84
N TRP A 249 -14.14 -8.63 -7.14
CA TRP A 249 -15.33 -7.92 -7.55
C TRP A 249 -15.12 -7.16 -8.87
N ILE A 250 -14.04 -6.38 -8.99
CA ILE A 250 -13.69 -5.63 -10.21
C ILE A 250 -13.55 -6.58 -11.42
N VAL A 251 -12.83 -7.70 -11.23
CA VAL A 251 -12.49 -8.67 -12.28
C VAL A 251 -13.67 -9.57 -12.68
N SER A 252 -14.66 -9.74 -11.81
CA SER A 252 -15.90 -10.49 -12.15
C SER A 252 -16.89 -9.69 -13.00
N GLY A 253 -16.77 -8.35 -13.00
CA GLY A 253 -17.71 -7.46 -13.65
C GLY A 253 -17.44 -7.25 -15.14
N LYS A 254 -18.22 -6.34 -15.75
CA LYS A 254 -18.02 -5.91 -17.15
C LYS A 254 -16.61 -5.35 -17.38
N PHE A 255 -16.08 -4.64 -16.40
CA PHE A 255 -14.71 -4.13 -16.41
C PHE A 255 -13.69 -5.26 -16.59
N GLY A 256 -13.83 -6.32 -15.78
CA GLY A 256 -13.07 -7.56 -15.87
C GLY A 256 -13.07 -8.21 -17.26
N SER A 257 -14.23 -8.27 -17.91
CA SER A 257 -14.34 -8.80 -19.28
C SER A 257 -13.57 -7.95 -20.29
N VAL A 258 -13.62 -6.62 -20.17
CA VAL A 258 -12.88 -5.71 -21.08
C VAL A 258 -11.38 -5.85 -20.89
N ILE A 259 -10.88 -5.89 -19.64
CA ILE A 259 -9.43 -6.01 -19.41
C ILE A 259 -8.86 -7.35 -19.88
N ARG A 260 -9.62 -8.46 -19.72
CA ARG A 260 -9.23 -9.76 -20.28
C ARG A 260 -9.22 -9.73 -21.81
N ALA A 261 -10.21 -9.08 -22.42
CA ALA A 261 -10.21 -8.90 -23.87
C ALA A 261 -9.04 -8.02 -24.36
N ILE A 262 -8.63 -7.01 -23.58
CA ILE A 262 -7.43 -6.20 -23.86
C ILE A 262 -6.18 -7.08 -23.82
N ARG A 263 -6.05 -7.95 -22.81
CA ARG A 263 -4.96 -8.92 -22.68
C ARG A 263 -4.90 -9.85 -23.90
N ASP A 264 -6.04 -10.38 -24.34
CA ASP A 264 -6.11 -11.36 -25.43
C ASP A 264 -5.86 -10.72 -26.82
N ASN A 265 -6.49 -9.56 -27.09
CA ASN A 265 -6.30 -8.85 -28.35
C ASN A 265 -6.66 -7.35 -28.23
N GLU A 266 -5.67 -6.56 -27.82
CA GLU A 266 -5.79 -5.10 -27.70
C GLU A 266 -6.27 -4.41 -28.99
N ALA A 267 -5.77 -4.82 -30.16
CA ALA A 267 -6.14 -4.19 -31.43
C ALA A 267 -7.64 -4.38 -31.75
N ARG A 268 -8.19 -5.57 -31.47
CA ARG A 268 -9.62 -5.86 -31.64
C ARG A 268 -10.47 -5.05 -30.67
N VAL A 269 -10.08 -4.95 -29.40
CA VAL A 269 -10.84 -4.16 -28.41
C VAL A 269 -10.86 -2.67 -28.78
N ARG A 270 -9.75 -2.15 -29.30
CA ARG A 270 -9.69 -0.78 -29.83
C ARG A 270 -10.60 -0.61 -31.06
N PHE A 271 -10.63 -1.58 -31.97
CA PHE A 271 -11.53 -1.55 -33.14
C PHE A 271 -13.01 -1.54 -32.72
N LEU A 272 -13.36 -2.19 -31.60
CA LEU A 272 -14.70 -2.15 -31.01
C LEU A 272 -15.05 -0.82 -30.33
N GLY A 273 -14.14 0.17 -30.33
CA GLY A 273 -14.38 1.52 -29.82
C GLY A 273 -14.07 1.72 -28.33
N TYR A 274 -13.49 0.74 -27.64
CA TYR A 274 -13.09 0.89 -26.24
C TYR A 274 -11.78 1.70 -26.10
N ASN A 275 -11.73 2.61 -25.12
CA ASN A 275 -10.52 3.36 -24.76
C ASN A 275 -9.56 2.47 -23.94
N VAL A 276 -8.78 1.65 -24.65
CA VAL A 276 -7.82 0.70 -24.05
C VAL A 276 -6.88 1.38 -23.06
N GLU A 277 -6.35 2.55 -23.42
CA GLU A 277 -5.37 3.28 -22.64
C GLU A 277 -5.92 3.65 -21.25
N GLY A 278 -7.19 4.07 -21.17
CA GLY A 278 -7.87 4.37 -19.91
C GLY A 278 -8.08 3.14 -19.02
N TYR A 279 -8.44 2.00 -19.61
CA TYR A 279 -8.58 0.74 -18.84
C TYR A 279 -7.24 0.27 -18.28
N LYS A 280 -6.17 0.35 -19.06
CA LYS A 280 -4.82 0.01 -18.59
C LYS A 280 -4.35 0.94 -17.48
N LEU A 281 -4.57 2.25 -17.65
CA LEU A 281 -4.21 3.27 -16.66
C LEU A 281 -4.96 3.11 -15.34
N PHE A 282 -6.23 2.71 -15.37
CA PHE A 282 -7.00 2.49 -14.14
C PHE A 282 -6.50 1.28 -13.34
N VAL A 283 -6.02 0.23 -14.02
CA VAL A 283 -5.54 -0.98 -13.36
C VAL A 283 -4.09 -0.86 -12.90
N PHE A 284 -3.27 -0.11 -13.63
CA PHE A 284 -1.88 0.17 -13.30
C PHE A 284 -1.73 1.09 -12.09
#